data_AF-A0A970LX48-F1
#
_entry.id   AF-A0A970LX48-F1
#
_cell.length_a   1.000
_cell.length_b   1.000
_cell.length_c   1.000
_cell.angle_alpha   90.00
_cell.angle_beta   90.00
_cell.angle_gamma   90.00
#
_symmetry.space_group_name_H-M   'P 1'
#
loop_
_entity.id
_entity.type
_entity.pdbx_description
1 polymer ?
#
loop_
_entity_poly.entity_id
_entity_poly.type
_entity_poly.pdbx_seq_one_letter_code
_entity_poly.pdbx_strand_id
1 'polypeptide(L)'
;EQVQDQVTLHNVRNFDWHADGSYTEHWETRQFNLKQITGVNIITSYWMGPKIAHTLVSFDFENQAPLTFSIEIRKEKHEEFSAIGGFFRQYELSLVAADEKDIIYTRSNIRGEQVYFFPIQMNPQEAQALFQEYLRKADALAAKPRWYNTLTSNCTTLLFDMIQAVSQKRFPADYRLFASGYLPNYLYDLQALDHRWDMPTWYQQAHINPHVENLKDIHSQDFSSLIREGVQLDAVPKQATTYHYPTYQTKVMP
;
A
#
# COMPACT_ATOMS: atom_id res chain seq x y z
N GLU A 1 12.03 -4.63 13.83
CA GLU A 1 13.08 -5.64 14.11
C GLU A 1 12.92 -6.81 13.16
N GLN A 2 14.01 -7.44 12.71
CA GLN A 2 13.93 -8.62 11.84
C GLN A 2 14.99 -9.66 12.22
N VAL A 3 14.56 -10.92 12.33
CA VAL A 3 15.43 -12.09 12.50
C VAL A 3 15.01 -13.13 11.46
N GLN A 4 15.85 -13.35 10.44
CA GLN A 4 15.52 -14.18 9.28
C GLN A 4 14.19 -13.73 8.63
N ASP A 5 13.18 -14.61 8.63
CA ASP A 5 11.85 -14.35 8.05
C ASP A 5 10.85 -13.79 9.08
N GLN A 6 11.24 -13.64 10.33
CA GLN A 6 10.39 -13.08 11.39
C GLN A 6 10.63 -11.58 11.50
N VAL A 7 9.56 -10.81 11.39
CA VAL A 7 9.58 -9.35 11.49
C VAL A 7 8.67 -8.92 12.62
N THR A 8 9.20 -8.11 13.53
CA THR A 8 8.38 -7.41 14.53
C THR A 8 8.28 -5.94 14.15
N LEU A 9 7.05 -5.47 13.94
CA LEU A 9 6.74 -4.06 13.74
C LEU A 9 6.16 -3.49 15.01
N HIS A 10 6.77 -2.41 15.48
CA HIS A 10 6.24 -1.59 16.57
C HIS A 10 5.52 -0.39 15.98
N ASN A 11 4.54 0.14 16.73
CA ASN A 11 3.76 1.30 16.32
C ASN A 11 3.00 1.08 15.01
N VAL A 12 2.43 -0.12 14.83
CA VAL A 12 1.42 -0.34 13.79
C VAL A 12 0.18 0.44 14.19
N ARG A 13 -0.25 1.36 13.33
CA ARG A 13 -1.38 2.23 13.59
C ARG A 13 -2.70 1.46 13.44
N ASN A 14 -3.60 1.57 14.42
CA ASN A 14 -4.91 0.92 14.36
C ASN A 14 -6.01 1.82 14.97
N PHE A 15 -6.16 3.02 14.44
CA PHE A 15 -7.11 3.98 15.02
C PHE A 15 -8.56 3.59 14.76
N ASP A 16 -9.40 3.82 15.76
CA ASP A 16 -10.85 3.67 15.66
C ASP A 16 -11.48 5.01 15.30
N TRP A 17 -12.09 5.08 14.12
CA TRP A 17 -12.69 6.29 13.60
C TRP A 17 -14.18 6.40 13.93
N HIS A 18 -14.60 7.60 14.32
CA HIS A 18 -15.98 7.94 14.62
C HIS A 18 -16.59 8.75 13.47
N ALA A 19 -17.92 8.69 13.34
CA ALA A 19 -18.64 9.32 12.21
C ALA A 19 -18.50 10.85 12.11
N ASP A 20 -18.12 11.52 13.21
CA ASP A 20 -17.84 12.97 13.24
C ASP A 20 -16.41 13.32 12.80
N GLY A 21 -15.61 12.32 12.42
CA GLY A 21 -14.22 12.45 12.01
C GLY A 21 -13.23 12.46 13.18
N SER A 22 -13.70 12.38 14.43
CA SER A 22 -12.83 12.11 15.58
C SER A 22 -12.36 10.66 15.57
N TYR A 23 -11.31 10.36 16.33
CA TYR A 23 -10.76 9.01 16.41
C TYR A 23 -10.17 8.71 17.79
N THR A 24 -10.19 7.43 18.15
CA THR A 24 -9.46 6.90 19.30
C THR A 24 -8.14 6.30 18.80
N GLU A 25 -7.02 6.77 19.36
CA GLU A 25 -5.71 6.26 18.97
C GLU A 25 -5.42 4.89 19.58
N HIS A 26 -5.03 3.93 18.72
CA HIS A 26 -4.42 2.68 19.15
C HIS A 26 -3.16 2.39 18.32
N TRP A 27 -2.14 1.89 19.01
CA TRP A 27 -0.84 1.53 18.45
C TRP A 27 -0.47 0.13 18.89
N GLU A 28 -0.06 -0.69 17.94
CA GLU A 28 0.15 -2.13 18.16
C GLU A 28 1.60 -2.54 17.87
N THR A 29 1.99 -3.64 18.50
CA THR A 29 3.16 -4.42 18.06
C THR A 29 2.64 -5.68 17.37
N ARG A 30 2.99 -5.87 16.11
CA ARG A 30 2.60 -7.05 15.30
C ARG A 30 3.84 -7.82 14.86
N GLN A 31 3.70 -9.14 14.74
CA GLN A 31 4.79 -10.05 14.36
C GLN A 31 4.41 -10.83 13.12
N PHE A 32 5.17 -10.66 12.04
CA PHE A 32 4.91 -11.23 10.73
C PHE A 32 5.96 -12.28 10.38
N ASN A 33 5.52 -13.37 9.74
CA ASN A 33 6.41 -14.27 9.04
C ASN A 33 6.34 -13.97 7.54
N LEU A 34 7.45 -13.54 6.94
CA LEU A 34 7.51 -13.20 5.52
C LEU A 34 7.11 -14.36 4.61
N LYS A 35 7.36 -15.61 5.02
CA LYS A 35 6.95 -16.81 4.28
C LYS A 35 5.45 -17.05 4.28
N GLN A 36 4.70 -16.36 5.15
CA GLN A 36 3.25 -16.43 5.22
C GLN A 36 2.57 -15.33 4.41
N ILE A 37 3.31 -14.48 3.67
CA ILE A 37 2.71 -13.53 2.74
C ILE A 37 2.00 -14.31 1.63
N THR A 38 0.69 -14.09 1.48
CA THR A 38 -0.17 -14.79 0.51
C THR A 38 -0.65 -13.89 -0.62
N GLY A 39 -0.55 -12.57 -0.48
CA GLY A 39 -1.06 -11.63 -1.47
C GLY A 39 -0.51 -10.23 -1.30
N VAL A 40 -0.53 -9.47 -2.39
CA VAL A 40 -0.21 -8.04 -2.44
C VAL A 40 -1.35 -7.36 -3.18
N ASN A 41 -1.90 -6.32 -2.56
CA ASN A 41 -3.06 -5.60 -3.06
C ASN A 41 -2.74 -4.11 -3.18
N ILE A 42 -3.14 -3.52 -4.31
CA ILE A 42 -3.06 -2.09 -4.53
C ILE A 42 -4.41 -1.46 -4.20
N ILE A 43 -4.40 -0.48 -3.32
CA ILE A 43 -5.59 0.31 -2.98
C ILE A 43 -5.40 1.70 -3.55
N THR A 44 -6.40 2.19 -4.28
CA THR A 44 -6.40 3.56 -4.83
C THR A 44 -7.56 4.34 -4.24
N SER A 45 -7.27 5.53 -3.72
CA SER A 45 -8.26 6.42 -3.12
C SER A 45 -8.35 7.74 -3.90
N TYR A 46 -9.55 8.12 -4.32
CA TYR A 46 -9.81 9.29 -5.16
C TYR A 46 -10.64 10.33 -4.40
N TRP A 47 -10.08 11.54 -4.26
CA TRP A 47 -10.76 12.70 -3.65
C TRP A 47 -10.83 13.91 -4.59
N MET A 48 -10.02 13.97 -5.64
CA MET A 48 -9.91 15.12 -6.55
C MET A 48 -10.04 14.70 -8.02
N GLY A 49 -11.19 14.13 -8.35
CA GLY A 49 -11.48 13.64 -9.70
C GLY A 49 -10.66 12.39 -10.08
N PRO A 50 -10.69 11.99 -11.36
CA PRO A 50 -10.22 10.65 -11.75
C PRO A 50 -8.71 10.56 -11.99
N LYS A 51 -7.99 11.68 -12.09
CA LYS A 51 -6.59 11.68 -12.56
C LYS A 51 -5.55 11.48 -11.45
N ILE A 52 -5.92 11.80 -10.21
CA ILE A 52 -5.02 11.76 -9.06
C ILE A 52 -5.67 10.87 -8.01
N ALA A 53 -4.96 9.79 -7.66
CA ALA A 53 -5.32 8.90 -6.58
C ALA A 53 -4.16 8.75 -5.61
N HIS A 54 -4.48 8.47 -4.35
CA HIS A 54 -3.52 8.07 -3.34
C HIS A 54 -3.39 6.57 -3.38
N THR A 55 -2.16 6.08 -3.50
CA THR A 55 -1.88 4.65 -3.57
C THR A 55 -1.44 4.13 -2.20
N LEU A 56 -2.08 3.04 -1.76
CA LEU A 56 -1.66 2.24 -0.62
C LEU A 56 -1.37 0.81 -1.09
N VAL A 57 -0.58 0.08 -0.32
CA VAL A 57 -0.26 -1.32 -0.59
C VAL A 57 -0.57 -2.15 0.64
N SER A 58 -1.44 -3.14 0.49
CA SER A 58 -1.78 -4.09 1.56
C SER A 58 -1.17 -5.46 1.28
N PHE A 59 -0.64 -6.09 2.32
CA PHE A 59 -0.10 -7.44 2.30
C PHE A 59 -1.03 -8.38 3.05
N ASP A 60 -1.41 -9.46 2.39
CA ASP A 60 -2.15 -10.57 2.99
C ASP A 60 -1.21 -11.58 3.62
N PHE A 61 -1.66 -12.20 4.70
CA PHE A 61 -0.95 -13.26 5.40
C PHE A 61 -1.85 -14.47 5.62
N GLU A 62 -1.27 -15.67 5.65
CA GLU A 62 -2.01 -16.93 5.81
C GLU A 62 -2.80 -17.01 7.14
N ASN A 63 -2.22 -16.52 8.24
CA ASN A 63 -2.80 -16.66 9.59
C ASN A 63 -2.71 -15.36 10.40
N GLN A 64 -2.68 -14.22 9.73
CA GLN A 64 -2.57 -12.91 10.39
C GLN A 64 -3.44 -11.88 9.68
N ALA A 65 -3.88 -10.86 10.42
CA ALA A 65 -4.57 -9.73 9.83
C ALA A 65 -3.67 -9.05 8.77
N PRO A 66 -4.26 -8.58 7.66
CA PRO A 66 -3.50 -7.85 6.64
C PRO A 66 -2.80 -6.62 7.21
N LEU A 67 -1.72 -6.20 6.55
CA LEU A 67 -0.98 -4.99 6.90
C LEU A 67 -0.93 -4.05 5.70
N THR A 68 -1.41 -2.82 5.88
CA THR A 68 -1.35 -1.79 4.85
C THR A 68 -0.22 -0.81 5.11
N PHE A 69 0.57 -0.56 4.08
CA PHE A 69 1.52 0.54 4.03
C PHE A 69 0.95 1.71 3.24
N SER A 70 1.20 2.91 3.75
CA SER A 70 0.97 4.14 3.02
C SER A 70 2.17 5.06 3.14
N ILE A 71 2.56 5.64 2.00
CA ILE A 71 3.57 6.69 1.93
C ILE A 71 2.82 8.01 2.05
N GLU A 72 2.97 8.64 3.21
CA GLU A 72 2.30 9.87 3.58
C GLU A 72 3.30 11.03 3.61
N ILE A 73 2.79 12.27 3.57
CA ILE A 73 3.58 13.46 3.83
C ILE A 73 3.48 13.85 5.30
N ARG A 74 4.62 14.11 5.93
CA ARG A 74 4.69 14.64 7.30
C ARG A 74 4.72 16.17 7.24
N LYS A 75 3.78 16.80 7.92
CA LYS A 75 3.63 18.25 8.00
C LYS A 75 4.51 18.84 9.11
N GLU A 76 5.00 20.05 8.92
CA GLU A 76 5.36 20.92 10.06
C GLU A 76 4.09 21.58 10.63
N LYS A 77 4.09 21.93 11.93
CA LYS A 77 2.91 22.38 12.71
C LYS A 77 2.17 23.62 12.17
N HIS A 78 2.66 24.25 11.11
CA HIS A 78 2.18 25.54 10.61
C HIS A 78 1.72 25.54 9.15
N GLU A 79 1.63 24.37 8.49
CA GLU A 79 1.20 24.30 7.08
C GLU A 79 -0.24 23.81 6.90
N GLU A 80 -1.08 24.65 6.30
CA GLU A 80 -2.41 24.25 5.83
C GLU A 80 -2.32 23.40 4.55
N PHE A 81 -3.18 22.38 4.47
CA PHE A 81 -3.25 21.48 3.33
C PHE A 81 -3.88 22.19 2.13
N SER A 82 -3.11 22.42 1.08
CA SER A 82 -3.67 22.64 -0.25
C SER A 82 -3.56 21.33 -1.02
N ALA A 83 -4.69 20.70 -1.35
CA ALA A 83 -4.69 19.45 -2.11
C ALA A 83 -3.99 19.58 -3.49
N ILE A 84 -3.92 20.81 -4.03
CA ILE A 84 -3.15 21.16 -5.22
C ILE A 84 -1.74 21.63 -4.81
N GLY A 85 -1.61 22.57 -3.87
CA GLY A 85 -0.32 23.12 -3.42
C GLY A 85 0.63 22.12 -2.74
N GLY A 86 0.10 21.06 -2.15
CA GLY A 86 0.85 19.97 -1.54
C GLY A 86 1.48 19.01 -2.56
N PHE A 87 1.02 19.03 -3.81
CA PHE A 87 1.75 18.41 -4.92
C PHE A 87 2.97 19.22 -5.37
N PHE A 88 3.08 20.50 -4.97
CA PHE A 88 4.14 21.43 -5.39
C PHE A 88 5.13 21.82 -4.27
N ARG A 89 5.18 21.09 -3.15
CA ARG A 89 6.01 21.42 -1.97
C ARG A 89 6.96 20.28 -1.58
N GLN A 90 8.08 20.62 -0.94
CA GLN A 90 8.96 19.63 -0.34
C GLN A 90 8.40 19.23 1.02
N TYR A 91 8.08 17.95 1.21
CA TYR A 91 7.67 17.41 2.51
C TYR A 91 8.64 16.32 2.96
N GLU A 92 8.71 16.14 4.28
CA GLU A 92 9.28 14.91 4.85
C GLU A 92 8.34 13.74 4.50
N LEU A 93 8.85 12.72 3.83
CA LEU A 93 8.08 11.48 3.64
C LEU A 93 7.96 10.75 4.98
N SER A 94 6.75 10.26 5.26
CA SER A 94 6.47 9.32 6.33
C SER A 94 5.96 8.01 5.72
N LEU A 95 6.45 6.88 6.21
CA LEU A 95 5.86 5.59 5.88
C LEU A 95 5.04 5.13 7.09
N VAL A 96 3.75 4.93 6.87
CA VAL A 96 2.82 4.44 7.90
C VAL A 96 2.50 2.97 7.60
N ALA A 97 2.71 2.12 8.59
CA ALA A 97 2.17 0.77 8.63
C ALA A 97 0.90 0.79 9.50
N ALA A 98 -0.21 0.29 8.98
CA ALA A 98 -1.51 0.37 9.64
C ALA A 98 -2.38 -0.87 9.40
N ASP A 99 -3.33 -1.06 10.30
CA ASP A 99 -4.47 -1.92 10.07
C ASP A 99 -5.28 -1.43 8.86
N GLU A 100 -5.80 -2.37 8.06
CA GLU A 100 -6.63 -2.04 6.91
C GLU A 100 -7.87 -1.24 7.30
N LYS A 101 -8.53 -1.63 8.39
CA LYS A 101 -9.72 -0.92 8.84
C LYS A 101 -9.38 0.52 9.14
N ASP A 102 -8.34 0.81 9.92
CA ASP A 102 -7.96 2.20 10.21
C ASP A 102 -7.76 3.02 8.92
N ILE A 103 -6.81 2.60 8.09
CA ILE A 103 -6.30 3.47 7.03
C ILE A 103 -7.18 3.49 5.77
N ILE A 104 -7.99 2.46 5.54
CA ILE A 104 -8.91 2.39 4.40
C ILE A 104 -10.29 2.93 4.80
N TYR A 105 -10.83 2.57 5.98
CA TYR A 105 -12.14 3.06 6.45
C TYR A 105 -12.16 4.59 6.58
N THR A 106 -11.09 5.21 7.09
CA THR A 106 -11.01 6.68 7.15
C THR A 106 -11.20 7.34 5.79
N ARG A 107 -10.78 6.68 4.70
CA ARG A 107 -10.92 7.20 3.34
C ARG A 107 -12.33 6.95 2.81
N SER A 108 -12.81 5.72 2.86
CA SER A 108 -14.12 5.35 2.30
C SER A 108 -15.30 5.91 3.10
N ASN A 109 -15.26 5.80 4.42
CA ASN A 109 -16.42 6.03 5.29
C ASN A 109 -16.41 7.38 5.99
N ILE A 110 -15.24 7.89 6.36
CA ILE A 110 -15.13 9.18 7.08
C ILE A 110 -15.00 10.35 6.11
N ARG A 111 -14.15 10.20 5.10
CA ARG A 111 -13.87 11.27 4.11
C ARG A 111 -14.74 11.17 2.85
N GLY A 112 -15.41 10.05 2.64
CA GLY A 112 -16.23 9.81 1.44
C GLY A 112 -15.43 9.71 0.14
N GLU A 113 -14.15 9.37 0.23
CA GLU A 113 -13.29 9.14 -0.93
C GLU A 113 -13.78 7.90 -1.70
N GLN A 114 -13.62 7.89 -3.02
CA GLN A 114 -13.90 6.68 -3.82
C GLN A 114 -12.70 5.75 -3.72
N VAL A 115 -12.88 4.54 -3.19
CA VAL A 115 -11.78 3.63 -2.87
C VAL A 115 -11.94 2.34 -3.65
N TYR A 116 -10.84 1.89 -4.25
CA TYR A 116 -10.79 0.70 -5.07
C TYR A 116 -9.69 -0.25 -4.62
N PHE A 117 -9.99 -1.55 -4.59
CA PHE A 117 -9.09 -2.61 -4.13
C PHE A 117 -8.72 -3.55 -5.30
N PHE A 118 -7.44 -3.59 -5.65
CA PHE A 118 -6.92 -4.34 -6.79
C PHE A 118 -5.89 -5.38 -6.35
N PRO A 119 -6.27 -6.67 -6.29
CA PRO A 119 -5.32 -7.75 -6.06
C PRO A 119 -4.34 -7.89 -7.23
N ILE A 120 -3.04 -7.99 -6.93
CA ILE A 120 -1.98 -8.07 -7.94
C ILE A 120 -1.44 -9.49 -8.05
N GLN A 121 -1.26 -9.97 -9.27
CA GLN A 121 -0.52 -11.18 -9.57
C GLN A 121 0.98 -10.92 -9.34
N MET A 122 1.49 -11.40 -8.21
CA MET A 122 2.89 -11.28 -7.81
C MET A 122 3.37 -12.63 -7.30
N ASN A 123 4.59 -13.05 -7.68
CA ASN A 123 5.12 -14.29 -7.14
C ASN A 123 5.54 -14.12 -5.67
N PRO A 124 5.53 -15.20 -4.86
CA PRO A 124 5.78 -15.11 -3.42
C PRO A 124 7.13 -14.47 -3.05
N GLN A 125 8.17 -14.69 -3.86
CA GLN A 125 9.50 -14.15 -3.63
C GLN A 125 9.54 -12.63 -3.87
N GLU A 126 8.89 -12.14 -4.94
CA GLU A 126 8.73 -10.70 -5.21
C GLU A 126 7.90 -10.03 -4.11
N ALA A 127 6.84 -10.68 -3.62
CA ALA A 127 6.01 -10.15 -2.53
C ALA A 127 6.80 -9.99 -1.23
N GLN A 128 7.61 -10.99 -0.86
CA GLN A 128 8.52 -10.92 0.29
C GLN A 128 9.56 -9.81 0.13
N ALA A 129 10.17 -9.71 -1.05
CA ALA A 129 11.17 -8.68 -1.32
C ALA A 129 10.57 -7.28 -1.29
N LEU A 130 9.35 -7.09 -1.82
CA LEU A 130 8.64 -5.81 -1.75
C LEU A 130 8.33 -5.42 -0.31
N PHE A 131 7.88 -6.36 0.52
CA PHE A 131 7.65 -6.11 1.95
C PHE A 131 8.93 -5.67 2.65
N GLN A 132 10.04 -6.38 2.41
CA GLN A 132 11.36 -6.02 2.97
C GLN A 132 11.83 -4.63 2.51
N GLU A 133 11.55 -4.27 1.26
CA GLU A 133 11.89 -2.94 0.75
C GLU A 133 11.08 -1.83 1.44
N TYR A 134 9.81 -2.08 1.78
CA TYR A 134 9.04 -1.18 2.66
C TYR A 134 9.71 -1.01 4.03
N LEU A 135 10.13 -2.10 4.67
CA LEU A 135 10.82 -2.03 5.97
C LEU A 135 12.12 -1.24 5.88
N ARG A 136 12.93 -1.51 4.86
CA ARG A 136 14.20 -0.82 4.62
C ARG A 136 13.99 0.68 4.41
N LYS A 137 12.92 1.07 3.70
CA LYS A 137 12.56 2.49 3.56
C LYS A 137 12.07 3.09 4.88
N ALA A 138 11.30 2.36 5.67
CA ALA A 138 10.86 2.78 6.99
C ALA A 138 12.08 3.11 7.89
N ASP A 139 13.03 2.17 7.98
CA ASP A 139 14.25 2.33 8.77
C ASP A 139 15.10 3.50 8.26
N ALA A 140 15.21 3.67 6.94
CA ALA A 140 15.95 4.78 6.36
C ALA A 140 15.32 6.14 6.68
N LEU A 141 13.99 6.25 6.66
CA LEU A 141 13.26 7.46 7.02
C LEU A 141 13.33 7.75 8.51
N ALA A 142 13.29 6.72 9.36
CA ALA A 142 13.43 6.85 10.81
C ALA A 142 14.84 7.32 11.20
N ALA A 143 15.88 6.81 10.53
CA ALA A 143 17.27 7.19 10.80
C ALA A 143 17.60 8.60 10.29
N LYS A 144 17.08 8.97 9.11
CA LYS A 144 17.30 10.30 8.52
C LYS A 144 16.06 10.75 7.76
N PRO A 145 15.34 11.79 8.23
CA PRO A 145 14.27 12.40 7.46
C PRO A 145 14.80 12.82 6.09
N ARG A 146 14.07 12.46 5.04
CA ARG A 146 14.40 12.83 3.67
C ARG A 146 13.32 13.74 3.11
N TRP A 147 13.77 14.87 2.60
CA TRP A 147 12.97 15.82 1.86
C TRP A 147 12.88 15.36 0.42
N TYR A 148 11.67 15.10 -0.05
CA TYR A 148 11.42 14.70 -1.43
C TYR A 148 10.59 15.77 -2.14
N ASN A 149 10.81 15.93 -3.44
CA ASN A 149 9.99 16.79 -4.27
C ASN A 149 8.73 16.01 -4.68
N THR A 150 7.56 16.43 -4.20
CA THR A 150 6.28 15.73 -4.43
C THR A 150 5.90 15.58 -5.90
N LEU A 151 6.43 16.44 -6.79
CA LEU A 151 6.24 16.31 -8.24
C LEU A 151 6.92 15.06 -8.82
N THR A 152 8.07 14.67 -8.28
CA THR A 152 8.89 13.54 -8.79
C THR A 152 8.88 12.33 -7.86
N SER A 153 8.34 12.47 -6.65
CA SER A 153 8.39 11.47 -5.59
C SER A 153 7.06 11.49 -4.83
N ASN A 154 6.05 10.91 -5.48
CA ASN A 154 4.74 10.62 -4.89
C ASN A 154 4.67 9.13 -4.45
N CYS A 155 3.56 8.72 -3.81
CA CYS A 155 3.36 7.34 -3.36
C CYS A 155 3.47 6.31 -4.49
N THR A 156 3.02 6.64 -5.71
CA THR A 156 3.06 5.76 -6.89
C THR A 156 4.48 5.60 -7.46
N THR A 157 5.22 6.69 -7.65
CA THR A 157 6.61 6.66 -8.14
C THR A 157 7.54 5.96 -7.15
N LEU A 158 7.36 6.16 -5.85
CA LEU A 158 8.15 5.46 -4.85
C LEU A 158 7.81 3.97 -4.81
N LEU A 159 6.53 3.60 -4.95
CA LEU A 159 6.13 2.20 -5.13
C LEU A 159 6.75 1.59 -6.38
N PHE A 160 6.73 2.30 -7.50
CA PHE A 160 7.33 1.86 -8.75
C PHE A 160 8.84 1.61 -8.59
N ASP A 161 9.57 2.52 -7.94
CA ASP A 161 10.99 2.34 -7.63
C ASP A 161 11.24 1.09 -6.75
N MET A 162 10.37 0.83 -5.77
CA MET A 162 10.45 -0.38 -4.95
C MET A 162 10.27 -1.64 -5.78
N ILE A 163 9.20 -1.69 -6.58
CA ILE A 163 8.91 -2.82 -7.45
C ILE A 163 10.07 -3.05 -8.44
N GLN A 164 10.62 -1.98 -9.02
CA GLN A 164 11.73 -2.07 -9.96
C GLN A 164 13.02 -2.57 -9.31
N ALA A 165 13.23 -2.31 -8.01
CA ALA A 165 14.38 -2.80 -7.26
C ALA A 165 14.27 -4.28 -6.87
N VAL A 166 13.06 -4.80 -6.71
CA VAL A 166 12.82 -6.18 -6.25
C VAL A 166 12.48 -7.16 -7.37
N SER A 167 11.92 -6.69 -8.49
CA SER A 167 11.59 -7.55 -9.63
C SER A 167 12.77 -7.76 -10.56
N GLN A 168 12.84 -8.96 -11.15
CA GLN A 168 13.76 -9.26 -12.25
C GLN A 168 13.30 -8.64 -13.57
N LYS A 169 12.00 -8.35 -13.68
CA LYS A 169 11.44 -7.68 -14.85
C LYS A 169 11.72 -6.19 -14.75
N ARG A 170 12.07 -5.60 -15.90
CA ARG A 170 12.10 -4.14 -16.03
C ARG A 170 10.75 -3.66 -16.51
N PHE A 171 10.17 -2.73 -15.77
CA PHE A 171 8.91 -2.11 -16.11
C PHE A 171 9.18 -0.77 -16.81
N PRO A 172 8.49 -0.47 -17.92
CA PRO A 172 8.68 0.78 -18.64
C PRO A 172 8.12 1.94 -17.83
N ALA A 173 8.91 3.00 -17.64
CA ALA A 173 8.38 4.24 -17.06
C ALA A 173 7.21 4.77 -17.92
N ASP A 174 6.13 5.20 -17.27
CA ASP A 174 4.87 5.58 -17.93
C ASP A 174 4.30 6.84 -17.27
N TYR A 175 3.60 7.68 -18.03
CA TYR A 175 3.00 8.92 -17.51
C TYR A 175 1.98 8.66 -16.39
N ARG A 176 1.39 7.46 -16.35
CA ARG A 176 0.44 7.02 -15.32
C ARG A 176 1.06 6.86 -13.94
N LEU A 177 2.39 6.89 -13.82
CA LEU A 177 3.09 7.01 -12.54
C LEU A 177 2.94 8.41 -11.92
N PHE A 178 2.72 9.44 -12.75
CA PHE A 178 2.41 10.80 -12.30
C PHE A 178 0.91 11.04 -12.24
N ALA A 179 0.16 10.52 -13.22
CA ALA A 179 -1.30 10.50 -13.22
C ALA A 179 -1.81 9.25 -12.50
N SER A 180 -1.56 9.19 -11.19
CA SER A 180 -1.73 7.99 -10.34
C SER A 180 -3.14 7.40 -10.34
N GLY A 181 -4.17 8.16 -10.74
CA GLY A 181 -5.52 7.62 -10.93
C GLY A 181 -5.64 6.58 -12.06
N TYR A 182 -4.65 6.50 -12.94
CA TYR A 182 -4.57 5.49 -14.00
C TYR A 182 -3.57 4.37 -13.70
N LEU A 183 -3.06 4.31 -12.46
CA LEU A 183 -2.19 3.22 -12.02
C LEU A 183 -2.82 1.83 -12.25
N PRO A 184 -4.12 1.58 -11.97
CA PRO A 184 -4.74 0.30 -12.26
C PRO A 184 -4.67 -0.08 -13.75
N ASN A 185 -4.90 0.86 -14.67
CA ASN A 185 -4.74 0.61 -16.12
C ASN A 185 -3.30 0.25 -16.48
N TYR A 186 -2.31 0.89 -15.85
CA TYR A 186 -0.91 0.55 -16.07
C TYR A 186 -0.59 -0.87 -15.57
N LEU A 187 -1.06 -1.23 -14.39
CA LEU A 187 -0.92 -2.58 -13.84
C LEU A 187 -1.61 -3.64 -14.73
N TYR A 188 -2.75 -3.30 -15.31
CA TYR A 188 -3.42 -4.14 -16.30
C TYR A 188 -2.56 -4.36 -17.55
N ASP A 189 -2.01 -3.30 -18.14
CA ASP A 189 -1.13 -3.41 -19.31
C ASP A 189 0.14 -4.23 -19.01
N LEU A 190 0.63 -4.18 -17.77
CA LEU A 190 1.76 -4.98 -17.29
C LEU A 190 1.42 -6.45 -16.97
N GLN A 191 0.16 -6.87 -17.15
CA GLN A 191 -0.35 -8.19 -16.76
C GLN A 191 -0.22 -8.46 -15.25
N ALA A 192 -0.15 -7.40 -14.45
CA ALA A 192 -0.12 -7.50 -13.00
C ALA A 192 -1.54 -7.60 -12.41
N LEU A 193 -2.56 -7.10 -13.12
CA LEU A 193 -3.97 -7.42 -12.86
C LEU A 193 -4.41 -8.62 -13.70
N ASP A 194 -5.32 -9.42 -13.16
CA ASP A 194 -5.92 -10.54 -13.88
C ASP A 194 -6.69 -10.05 -15.12
N HIS A 195 -6.51 -10.70 -16.27
CA HIS A 195 -7.18 -10.35 -17.53
C HIS A 195 -8.53 -11.04 -17.72
N ARG A 196 -9.08 -11.69 -16.69
CA ARG A 196 -10.46 -12.21 -16.70
C ARG A 196 -11.51 -11.15 -16.99
N TRP A 197 -11.19 -9.89 -16.72
CA TRP A 197 -12.06 -8.73 -16.92
C TRP A 197 -11.38 -7.64 -17.73
N ASP A 198 -12.19 -6.81 -18.40
CA ASP A 198 -11.73 -5.54 -18.93
C ASP A 198 -11.65 -4.49 -17.81
N MET A 199 -11.00 -3.35 -18.09
CA MET A 199 -10.82 -2.30 -17.09
C MET A 199 -12.13 -1.71 -16.54
N PRO A 200 -13.18 -1.44 -17.35
CA PRO A 200 -14.48 -1.00 -16.82
C PRO A 200 -15.06 -1.98 -15.80
N THR A 201 -15.04 -3.28 -16.09
CA THR A 201 -15.51 -4.30 -15.16
C THR A 201 -14.63 -4.35 -13.92
N TRP A 202 -13.30 -4.25 -14.06
CA TRP A 202 -12.39 -4.14 -12.92
C TRP A 202 -12.74 -2.97 -11.98
N TYR A 203 -12.96 -1.77 -12.51
CA TYR A 203 -13.35 -0.63 -11.68
C TYR A 203 -14.69 -0.83 -10.98
N GLN A 204 -15.65 -1.52 -11.61
CA GLN A 204 -16.92 -1.84 -10.98
C GLN A 204 -16.73 -2.82 -9.82
N GLN A 205 -15.98 -3.91 -10.02
CA GLN A 205 -15.79 -4.96 -9.02
C GLN A 205 -14.87 -4.53 -7.89
N ALA A 206 -13.85 -3.73 -8.19
CA ALA A 206 -12.88 -3.25 -7.20
C ALA A 206 -13.42 -2.14 -6.30
N HIS A 207 -14.57 -1.54 -6.61
CA HIS A 207 -15.11 -0.41 -5.85
C HIS A 207 -15.66 -0.87 -4.50
N ILE A 208 -14.95 -0.53 -3.42
CA ILE A 208 -15.26 -1.09 -2.10
C ILE A 208 -16.41 -0.36 -1.41
N ASN A 209 -16.65 0.92 -1.75
CA ASN A 209 -17.57 1.79 -1.00
C ASN A 209 -18.97 1.17 -0.82
N PRO A 210 -19.63 0.60 -1.85
CA PRO A 210 -20.96 0.00 -1.69
C PRO A 210 -21.02 -1.14 -0.67
N HIS A 211 -19.88 -1.83 -0.43
CA HIS A 211 -19.79 -2.92 0.54
C HIS A 211 -19.68 -2.41 1.98
N VAL A 212 -19.18 -1.18 2.20
CA VAL A 212 -18.79 -0.70 3.53
C VAL A 212 -19.45 0.61 3.96
N GLU A 213 -20.01 1.40 3.05
CA GLU A 213 -20.45 2.80 3.30
C GLU A 213 -21.49 2.94 4.42
N ASN A 214 -22.35 1.94 4.62
CA ASN A 214 -23.41 1.96 5.63
C ASN A 214 -23.01 1.31 6.95
N LEU A 215 -21.77 0.81 7.06
CA LEU A 215 -21.30 0.07 8.22
C LEU A 215 -20.63 1.00 9.22
N LYS A 216 -21.10 0.91 10.47
CA LYS A 216 -20.55 1.60 11.64
C LYS A 216 -20.00 0.56 12.60
N ASP A 217 -18.95 0.92 13.35
CA ASP A 217 -18.37 0.09 14.40
C ASP A 217 -18.00 -1.34 13.94
N ILE A 218 -17.58 -1.46 12.67
CA ILE A 218 -17.20 -2.74 12.07
C ILE A 218 -15.88 -3.26 12.66
N HIS A 219 -15.81 -4.57 12.89
CA HIS A 219 -14.57 -5.23 13.29
C HIS A 219 -13.56 -5.29 12.13
N SER A 220 -12.27 -5.21 12.45
CA SER A 220 -11.21 -5.16 11.44
C SER A 220 -11.25 -6.34 10.46
N GLN A 221 -11.40 -7.56 10.97
CA GLN A 221 -11.47 -8.77 10.14
C GLN A 221 -12.65 -8.76 9.16
N ASP A 222 -13.82 -8.29 9.61
CA ASP A 222 -15.02 -8.21 8.76
C ASP A 222 -14.84 -7.15 7.68
N PHE A 223 -14.26 -5.99 8.04
CA PHE A 223 -13.94 -4.94 7.09
C PHE A 223 -12.96 -5.43 6.02
N SER A 224 -11.85 -6.08 6.41
CA SER A 224 -10.90 -6.68 5.47
C SER A 224 -11.56 -7.71 4.56
N SER A 225 -12.50 -8.50 5.06
CA SER A 225 -13.20 -9.50 4.25
C SER A 225 -14.11 -8.83 3.21
N LEU A 226 -14.87 -7.80 3.60
CA LEU A 226 -15.80 -7.07 2.73
C LEU A 226 -15.10 -6.35 1.58
N ILE A 227 -13.96 -5.69 1.84
CA ILE A 227 -13.24 -4.94 0.78
C ILE A 227 -12.58 -5.85 -0.27
N ARG A 228 -12.58 -7.17 -0.05
CA ARG A 228 -12.10 -8.20 -0.98
C ARG A 228 -13.23 -8.89 -1.75
N GLU A 229 -14.50 -8.62 -1.40
CA GLU A 229 -15.63 -9.22 -2.09
C GLU A 229 -15.59 -8.90 -3.59
N GLY A 230 -15.84 -9.90 -4.42
CA GLY A 230 -15.88 -9.71 -5.87
C GLY A 230 -14.52 -9.55 -6.55
N VAL A 231 -13.38 -9.50 -5.86
CA VAL A 231 -12.06 -9.32 -6.52
C VAL A 231 -11.04 -10.42 -6.27
N GLN A 232 -11.37 -11.43 -5.47
CA GLN A 232 -10.48 -12.54 -5.11
C GLN A 232 -9.84 -13.20 -6.35
N LEU A 233 -8.52 -13.41 -6.27
CA LEU A 233 -7.75 -14.18 -7.26
C LEU A 233 -7.86 -15.67 -6.94
N ASP A 234 -7.82 -16.49 -7.99
CA ASP A 234 -7.64 -17.93 -7.81
C ASP A 234 -6.25 -18.18 -7.21
N ALA A 235 -6.15 -19.16 -6.30
CA ALA A 235 -4.90 -19.45 -5.61
C ALA A 235 -3.79 -19.81 -6.61
N VAL A 236 -2.70 -19.02 -6.61
CA VAL A 236 -1.52 -19.31 -7.44
C VAL A 236 -0.87 -20.62 -6.95
N PRO A 237 -0.61 -21.61 -7.83
CA PRO A 237 0.06 -22.85 -7.42
C PRO A 237 1.46 -22.53 -6.84
N LYS A 238 1.77 -23.06 -5.65
CA LYS A 238 3.08 -22.96 -5.00
C LYS A 238 4.15 -23.68 -5.85
N GLN A 239 4.75 -23.02 -6.84
CA GLN A 239 5.96 -23.54 -7.50
C GLN A 239 7.21 -23.06 -6.78
N ALA A 240 7.93 -24.00 -6.18
CA ALA A 240 9.20 -23.77 -5.52
C ALA A 240 10.29 -23.48 -6.57
N THR A 241 10.67 -22.22 -6.72
CA THR A 241 11.92 -21.83 -7.38
C THR A 241 12.84 -21.21 -6.33
N THR A 242 14.00 -21.83 -6.14
CA THR A 242 15.06 -21.39 -5.23
C THR A 242 15.83 -20.23 -5.85
N TYR A 243 15.45 -19.00 -5.49
CA TYR A 243 16.20 -17.80 -5.81
C TYR A 243 17.28 -17.54 -4.75
N HIS A 244 18.51 -17.29 -5.19
CA HIS A 244 19.58 -16.82 -4.32
C HIS A 244 19.46 -15.31 -4.15
N TYR A 245 19.24 -14.86 -2.91
CA TYR A 245 19.31 -13.45 -2.56
C TYR A 245 20.71 -12.89 -2.87
N PRO A 246 20.85 -11.71 -3.48
CA PRO A 246 22.11 -10.98 -3.41
C PRO A 246 22.37 -10.65 -1.93
N THR A 247 23.39 -11.28 -1.36
CA THR A 247 23.93 -10.88 -0.07
C THR A 247 24.52 -9.48 -0.23
N TYR A 248 23.87 -8.48 0.36
CA TYR A 248 24.48 -7.17 0.49
C TYR A 248 25.66 -7.29 1.45
N GLN A 249 26.86 -7.39 0.88
CA GLN A 249 28.07 -7.13 1.63
C GLN A 249 27.98 -5.72 2.19
N THR A 250 28.05 -5.60 3.51
CA THR A 250 28.37 -4.35 4.21
C THR A 250 29.66 -3.79 3.62
N LYS A 251 29.53 -2.90 2.64
CA LYS A 251 30.60 -2.00 2.24
C LYS A 251 30.68 -0.92 3.32
N VAL A 252 31.51 -1.18 4.31
CA VAL A 252 32.12 -0.13 5.12
C VAL A 252 33.16 0.54 4.23
N MET A 253 33.08 1.87 4.04
CA MET A 253 34.20 2.82 3.78
C MET A 253 33.62 4.22 3.44
N PRO A 254 34.33 5.32 3.71
CA PRO A 254 35.14 5.71 4.87
C PRO A 254 34.37 6.63 5.84
#